data_AF-A0A7C4N1T4-F1
#
_entry.id   AF-A0A7C4N1T4-F1
#
_cell.length_a   1.000
_cell.length_b   1.000
_cell.length_c   1.000
_cell.angle_alpha   90.00
_cell.angle_beta   90.00
_cell.angle_gamma   90.00
#
_symmetry.space_group_name_H-M   'P 1'
#
loop_
_entity.id
_entity.type
_entity.pdbx_description
1 polymer ?
#
loop_
_entity_poly.entity_id
_entity_poly.type
_entity_poly.pdbx_seq_one_letter_code
_entity_poly.pdbx_strand_id
1 'polypeptide(L)'
;MKRIKIDHTKCSGCKLCEVACALKHTEAVNLQRSRIKVYVEETFCLPVIAGPYTEAACNSKGTVLVEGVEVDGCILCRASCPEKTIYKEPDTAIPLKCDFCGEPPDPECVKWCAAEALTLVGD
;
A
#
# COMPACT_ATOMS: atom_id res chain seq x y z
N MET A 1 -12.28 -12.67 10.79
CA MET A 1 -11.57 -12.37 9.51
C MET A 1 -10.42 -11.44 9.82
N LYS A 2 -9.20 -11.92 9.61
CA LYS A 2 -7.96 -11.17 9.83
C LYS A 2 -7.92 -9.89 9.00
N ARG A 3 -7.37 -8.82 9.59
CA ARG A 3 -7.21 -7.50 8.97
C ARG A 3 -5.83 -6.93 9.31
N ILE A 4 -5.29 -6.09 8.44
CA ILE A 4 -4.12 -5.28 8.76
C ILE A 4 -4.63 -3.93 9.26
N LYS A 5 -4.37 -3.62 10.54
CA LYS A 5 -4.57 -2.29 11.12
C LYS A 5 -3.37 -1.42 10.73
N ILE A 6 -3.66 -0.23 10.21
CA ILE A 6 -2.67 0.78 9.86
C ILE A 6 -2.83 1.95 10.83
N ASP A 7 -1.83 2.17 11.68
CA ASP A 7 -1.69 3.33 12.54
C ASP A 7 -0.67 4.29 11.91
N HIS A 8 -1.17 5.20 11.07
CA HIS A 8 -0.33 6.11 10.29
C HIS A 8 0.47 7.08 11.18
N THR A 9 -0.01 7.36 12.40
CA THR A 9 0.67 8.24 13.37
C THR A 9 1.98 7.64 13.89
N LYS A 10 2.12 6.31 13.83
CA LYS A 10 3.37 5.60 14.17
C LYS A 10 4.30 5.41 12.98
N CYS A 11 3.86 5.72 11.76
CA CYS A 11 4.67 5.47 10.58
C CYS A 11 5.85 6.46 10.51
N SER A 12 7.08 5.93 10.40
CA SER A 12 8.31 6.72 10.24
C SER A 12 8.69 7.01 8.78
N GLY A 13 7.91 6.52 7.81
CA GLY A 13 8.22 6.71 6.38
C GLY A 13 9.38 5.86 5.85
N CYS A 14 9.89 4.90 6.62
CA CYS A 14 11.10 4.13 6.25
C CYS A 14 10.97 3.20 5.03
N LYS A 15 9.75 2.95 4.55
CA LYS A 15 9.41 2.08 3.40
C LYS A 15 9.91 0.63 3.48
N LEU A 16 10.32 0.14 4.65
CA LEU A 16 10.71 -1.27 4.84
C LEU A 16 9.57 -2.23 4.51
N CYS A 17 8.32 -1.85 4.76
CA CYS A 17 7.15 -2.63 4.37
C CYS A 17 7.02 -2.78 2.84
N GLU A 18 7.45 -1.79 2.06
CA GLU A 18 7.47 -1.88 0.59
C GLU A 18 8.58 -2.82 0.12
N VAL A 19 9.77 -2.69 0.71
CA VAL A 19 10.93 -3.55 0.41
C VAL A 19 10.62 -5.01 0.71
N ALA A 20 10.13 -5.29 1.93
CA ALA A 20 9.78 -6.64 2.36
C ALA A 20 8.68 -7.25 1.47
N CYS A 21 7.67 -6.47 1.10
CA CYS A 21 6.62 -6.93 0.19
C CYS A 21 7.16 -7.26 -1.21
N ALA A 22 7.98 -6.38 -1.79
CA ALA A 22 8.56 -6.63 -3.12
C ALA A 22 9.47 -7.87 -3.12
N LEU A 23 10.36 -7.99 -2.12
CA LEU A 23 11.23 -9.14 -1.96
C LEU A 23 10.46 -10.45 -1.85
N LYS A 24 9.40 -10.48 -1.03
CA LYS A 24 8.57 -11.67 -0.83
C LYS A 24 7.96 -12.21 -2.12
N HIS A 25 7.64 -11.34 -3.08
CA HIS A 25 6.91 -11.72 -4.30
C HIS A 25 7.79 -11.82 -5.54
N THR A 26 8.98 -11.22 -5.54
CA THR A 26 9.77 -11.08 -6.76
C THR A 26 11.24 -11.43 -6.58
N GLU A 27 11.68 -11.74 -5.35
CA GLU A 27 13.08 -11.99 -4.98
C GLU A 27 14.03 -10.83 -5.31
N ALA A 28 13.47 -9.66 -5.65
CA ALA A 28 14.19 -8.46 -6.02
C ALA A 28 13.67 -7.24 -5.25
N VAL A 29 14.56 -6.31 -4.95
CA VAL A 29 14.19 -5.03 -4.33
C VAL A 29 13.71 -4.07 -5.43
N ASN A 30 12.45 -4.21 -5.84
CA ASN A 30 11.78 -3.24 -6.71
C ASN A 30 10.53 -2.71 -6.02
N LEU A 31 10.61 -1.49 -5.49
CA LEU A 31 9.51 -0.84 -4.78
C LEU A 31 8.26 -0.72 -5.65
N GLN A 32 8.37 -0.57 -6.98
CA GLN A 32 7.21 -0.49 -7.87
C GLN A 32 6.33 -1.75 -7.78
N ARG A 33 6.95 -2.91 -7.57
CA ARG A 33 6.29 -4.22 -7.46
C ARG A 33 5.70 -4.52 -6.06
N SER A 34 5.85 -3.59 -5.11
CA SER A 34 5.23 -3.72 -3.78
C SER A 34 3.70 -3.60 -3.84
N ARG A 35 3.01 -4.44 -3.07
CA ARG A 35 1.54 -4.42 -2.84
C ARG A 35 1.14 -3.53 -1.65
N ILE A 36 2.07 -2.78 -1.07
CA ILE A 36 1.83 -1.68 -0.12
C ILE A 36 2.68 -0.49 -0.55
N LYS A 37 2.15 0.73 -0.44
CA LYS A 37 2.85 1.98 -0.78
C LYS A 37 2.79 2.93 0.40
N VAL A 38 3.90 3.58 0.70
CA VAL A 38 4.02 4.56 1.78
C VAL A 38 4.17 5.94 1.16
N TYR A 39 3.18 6.77 1.42
CA TYR A 39 3.19 8.18 1.06
C TYR A 39 3.68 8.97 2.25
N VAL A 40 4.69 9.81 2.02
CA VAL A 40 5.31 10.63 3.06
C VAL A 40 5.19 12.07 2.59
N GLU A 41 4.50 12.86 3.38
CA GLU A 41 4.48 14.32 3.29
C GLU A 41 5.18 14.90 4.51
N GLU A 42 5.30 16.23 4.58
CA GLU A 42 5.95 16.91 5.71
C GLU A 42 5.27 16.61 7.05
N THR A 43 3.94 16.45 7.05
CA THR A 43 3.13 16.32 8.28
C THR A 43 2.69 14.91 8.57
N PHE A 44 2.58 14.03 7.56
CA PHE A 44 2.03 12.69 7.75
C PHE A 44 2.80 11.61 6.98
N CYS A 45 2.75 10.38 7.50
CA CYS A 45 3.17 9.17 6.79
C CYS A 45 1.98 8.21 6.65
N LEU A 46 1.61 7.86 5.43
CA LEU A 46 0.43 7.04 5.15
C LEU A 46 0.73 5.78 4.32
N PRO A 47 0.73 4.60 4.95
CA PRO A 47 0.74 3.32 4.24
C PRO A 47 -0.63 3.00 3.63
N VAL A 48 -0.65 2.60 2.36
CA VAL A 48 -1.84 2.19 1.62
C VAL A 48 -1.60 0.83 0.97
N ILE A 49 -2.49 -0.12 1.19
CA ILE A 49 -2.36 -1.51 0.71
C ILE A 49 -3.15 -1.67 -0.59
N ALA A 50 -2.55 -2.34 -1.58
CA ALA A 50 -3.20 -2.66 -2.84
C ALA A 50 -4.54 -3.38 -2.63
N GLY A 51 -5.52 -3.00 -3.44
CA GLY A 51 -6.89 -3.49 -3.43
C GLY A 51 -7.26 -4.17 -4.75
N PRO A 52 -8.54 -4.17 -5.12
CA PRO A 52 -8.99 -4.79 -6.37
C PRO A 52 -8.53 -4.02 -7.62
N TYR A 53 -8.54 -4.73 -8.74
CA TYR A 53 -8.42 -4.14 -10.07
C TYR A 53 -9.75 -3.47 -10.48
N THR A 54 -9.67 -2.42 -11.28
CA THR A 54 -10.80 -1.83 -12.01
C THR A 54 -10.38 -1.51 -13.43
N GLU A 55 -11.25 -1.80 -14.39
CA GLU A 55 -11.04 -1.52 -15.81
C GLU A 55 -11.27 -0.05 -16.15
N ALA A 56 -12.11 0.64 -15.39
CA ALA A 56 -12.50 2.02 -15.64
C ALA A 56 -11.86 3.00 -14.65
N ALA A 57 -11.52 4.19 -15.15
CA ALA A 57 -11.18 5.35 -14.33
C ALA A 57 -12.46 5.99 -13.75
N CYS A 58 -12.30 6.78 -12.68
CA CYS A 58 -13.40 7.55 -12.12
C CYS A 58 -13.75 8.73 -13.03
N ASN A 59 -15.04 9.04 -13.16
CA ASN A 59 -15.52 10.26 -13.85
C ASN A 59 -15.15 11.54 -13.09
N SER A 60 -14.94 11.43 -11.78
CA SER A 60 -14.49 12.53 -10.92
C SER A 60 -13.38 12.03 -10.01
N LYS A 61 -12.28 12.80 -9.93
CA LYS A 61 -11.21 12.63 -8.97
C LYS A 61 -11.33 13.76 -7.95
N GLY A 62 -11.19 13.42 -6.68
CA GLY A 62 -11.24 14.39 -5.60
C GLY A 62 -9.88 14.61 -4.97
N THR A 63 -9.71 15.76 -4.34
CA THR A 63 -8.66 15.98 -3.34
C THR A 63 -9.21 15.68 -1.94
N VAL A 64 -8.33 15.33 -1.01
CA VAL A 64 -8.68 14.99 0.37
C VAL A 64 -7.75 15.76 1.30
N LEU A 65 -8.31 16.31 2.38
CA LEU A 65 -7.53 16.97 3.42
C LEU A 65 -7.05 15.91 4.44
N VAL A 66 -5.74 15.70 4.51
CA VAL A 66 -5.09 14.78 5.47
C VAL A 66 -4.18 15.61 6.36
N GLU A 67 -4.48 15.65 7.65
CA GLU A 67 -3.69 16.42 8.64
C GLU A 67 -3.40 17.88 8.20
N GLY A 68 -4.40 18.53 7.61
CA GLY A 68 -4.28 19.92 7.13
C GLY A 68 -3.59 20.10 5.78
N VAL A 69 -3.14 19.01 5.15
CA VAL A 69 -2.53 19.03 3.81
C VAL A 69 -3.52 18.51 2.77
N GLU A 70 -3.75 19.28 1.71
CA GLU A 70 -4.59 18.85 0.60
C GLU A 70 -3.80 17.91 -0.31
N VAL A 71 -4.29 16.68 -0.49
CA VAL A 71 -3.64 15.64 -1.28
C VAL A 71 -4.56 15.07 -2.35
N ASP A 72 -3.98 14.54 -3.42
CA ASP A 72 -4.74 13.78 -4.42
C ASP A 72 -5.40 12.56 -3.77
N GLY A 73 -6.73 12.49 -3.79
CA GLY A 73 -7.48 11.36 -3.23
C GLY A 73 -7.15 10.01 -3.88
N CYS A 74 -6.56 10.02 -5.08
CA CYS A 74 -6.06 8.84 -5.75
C CYS A 74 -4.92 8.14 -4.96
N ILE A 75 -4.21 8.86 -4.09
CA ILE A 75 -3.17 8.34 -3.19
C ILE A 75 -3.77 7.35 -2.17
N LEU A 76 -4.94 7.68 -1.62
CA LEU A 76 -5.69 6.84 -0.66
C LEU A 76 -6.37 5.66 -1.34
N CYS A 77 -6.62 5.78 -2.64
CA CYS A 77 -7.32 4.76 -3.40
C CYS A 77 -6.47 3.49 -3.53
N ARG A 78 -7.04 2.37 -3.12
CA ARG A 78 -6.39 1.05 -3.15
C ARG A 78 -6.42 0.39 -4.53
N ALA A 79 -7.22 0.90 -5.46
CA ALA A 79 -7.44 0.22 -6.73
C ALA A 79 -6.18 0.22 -7.62
N SER A 80 -5.92 -0.91 -8.26
CA SER A 80 -5.13 -0.95 -9.49
C SER A 80 -6.04 -0.48 -10.62
N CYS A 81 -6.02 0.81 -10.93
CA CYS A 81 -6.91 1.43 -11.93
C CYS A 81 -6.10 1.91 -13.15
N PRO A 82 -6.74 2.14 -14.32
CA PRO A 82 -6.04 2.58 -15.53
C PRO A 82 -5.27 3.91 -15.35
N GLU A 83 -5.74 4.80 -14.48
CA GLU A 83 -5.13 6.12 -14.26
C GLU A 83 -3.73 6.07 -13.62
N LYS A 84 -3.53 5.16 -12.66
CA LYS A 84 -2.33 5.17 -11.83
C LYS A 84 -1.33 4.12 -12.31
N THR A 85 -0.04 4.40 -12.11
CA THR A 85 1.04 3.43 -12.34
C THR A 85 1.29 2.52 -11.13
N ILE A 86 0.85 2.94 -9.93
CA ILE A 86 0.97 2.13 -8.71
C ILE A 86 0.05 0.90 -8.77
N TYR A 87 0.46 -0.15 -8.05
CA TYR A 87 -0.25 -1.44 -8.00
C TYR A 87 -0.34 -2.14 -9.35
N LYS A 88 0.67 -1.95 -10.20
CA LYS A 88 0.85 -2.68 -11.45
C LYS A 88 2.30 -3.13 -11.57
N GLU A 89 2.52 -4.27 -12.21
CA GLU A 89 3.86 -4.67 -12.65
C GLU A 89 4.41 -3.59 -13.60
N PRO A 90 5.64 -3.09 -13.37
CA PRO A 90 6.17 -1.97 -14.16
C PRO A 90 6.41 -2.31 -15.63
N ASP A 91 6.63 -3.59 -15.93
CA ASP A 91 6.98 -4.05 -17.29
C ASP A 91 5.75 -4.47 -18.10
N THR A 92 4.74 -5.02 -17.44
CA THR A 92 3.58 -5.67 -18.11
C THR A 92 2.24 -4.98 -17.80
N ALA A 93 2.23 -4.03 -16.88
CA ALA A 93 1.02 -3.40 -16.34
C ALA A 93 0.01 -4.38 -15.69
N ILE A 94 0.41 -5.62 -15.41
CA ILE A 94 -0.44 -6.62 -14.74
C ILE A 94 -0.82 -6.09 -13.34
N PRO A 95 -2.11 -6.09 -12.97
CA PRO A 95 -2.56 -5.60 -11.66
C PRO A 95 -1.93 -6.37 -10.49
N LEU A 96 -1.45 -5.62 -9.50
CA LEU A 96 -0.97 -6.12 -8.22
C LEU A 96 -2.05 -5.96 -7.16
N LYS A 97 -2.33 -7.04 -6.43
CA LYS A 97 -3.27 -7.07 -5.30
C LYS A 97 -2.60 -7.71 -4.10
N CYS A 98 -2.86 -7.18 -2.91
CA CYS A 98 -2.42 -7.79 -1.66
C CYS A 98 -3.16 -9.11 -1.43
N ASP A 99 -2.39 -10.15 -1.15
CA ASP A 99 -2.82 -11.53 -0.93
C ASP A 99 -2.55 -11.99 0.52
N PHE A 100 -2.28 -11.05 1.43
CA PHE A 100 -1.89 -11.32 2.81
C PHE A 100 -0.63 -12.20 2.96
N CYS A 101 0.21 -12.27 1.92
CA CYS A 101 1.38 -13.15 1.85
C CYS A 101 1.03 -14.63 2.02
N GLY A 102 -0.19 -15.02 1.60
CA GLY A 102 -0.65 -16.40 1.58
C GLY A 102 -1.79 -16.71 2.54
N GLU A 103 -2.16 -17.99 2.58
CA GLU A 103 -3.16 -18.56 3.47
C GLU A 103 -2.53 -19.76 4.21
N PRO A 104 -2.37 -19.72 5.55
CA PRO A 104 -2.82 -18.66 6.45
C PRO A 104 -2.05 -17.33 6.26
N PRO A 105 -2.66 -16.18 6.60
CA PRO A 105 -2.01 -14.87 6.49
C PRO A 105 -0.68 -14.78 7.22
N ASP A 106 0.37 -14.37 6.50
CA ASP A 106 1.73 -14.21 7.03
C ASP A 106 2.43 -12.94 6.48
N PRO A 107 1.85 -11.74 6.71
CA PRO A 107 2.25 -10.52 6.02
C PRO A 107 3.65 -10.02 6.41
N GLU A 108 4.59 -10.07 5.45
CA GLU A 108 5.95 -9.56 5.64
C GLU A 108 5.99 -8.06 6.00
N CYS A 109 5.08 -7.27 5.43
CA CYS A 109 5.01 -5.84 5.76
C CYS A 109 4.71 -5.56 7.24
N VAL A 110 3.99 -6.45 7.93
CA VAL A 110 3.74 -6.36 9.37
C VAL A 110 4.98 -6.76 10.16
N LYS A 111 5.61 -7.89 9.82
CA LYS A 111 6.82 -8.38 10.50
C LYS A 111 7.98 -7.38 10.48
N TRP A 112 8.14 -6.67 9.36
CA TRP A 112 9.22 -5.70 9.16
C TRP A 112 8.88 -4.30 9.67
N CYS A 113 7.66 -4.06 10.16
CA CYS A 113 7.27 -2.76 10.69
C CYS A 113 7.71 -2.61 12.15
N ALA A 114 8.98 -2.23 12.37
CA ALA A 114 9.53 -2.04 13.72
C ALA A 114 8.79 -0.97 14.56
N ALA A 115 8.17 0.01 13.89
CA ALA A 115 7.38 1.05 14.56
C ALA A 115 5.95 0.59 14.94
N GLU A 116 5.57 -0.64 14.57
CA GLU A 116 4.24 -1.21 14.83
C GLU A 116 3.09 -0.37 14.24
N ALA A 117 3.38 0.38 13.18
CA ALA A 117 2.37 1.10 12.39
C ALA A 117 1.47 0.13 11.60
N LEU A 118 1.91 -1.11 11.38
CA LEU A 118 1.16 -2.17 10.71
C LEU A 118 1.03 -3.35 11.68
N THR A 119 -0.20 -3.77 11.97
CA THR A 119 -0.46 -4.90 12.87
C THR A 119 -1.56 -5.81 12.31
N LEU A 120 -1.44 -7.12 12.53
CA LEU A 120 -2.49 -8.08 12.19
C LEU A 120 -3.50 -8.15 13.34
N VAL A 121 -4.78 -7.93 13.05
CA VAL A 121 -5.86 -7.91 14.04
C VAL A 121 -7.04 -8.79 13.63
N GLY A 122 -7.75 -9.30 14.63
CA GLY A 122 -8.92 -10.16 14.49
C GLY A 122 -8.58 -11.64 14.39
N ASP A 123 -9.44 -12.47 14.96
CA ASP A 123 -9.42 -13.93 14.81
C ASP A 123 -9.87 -14.37 13.41
#